data_AF-A0A964WU85-F1
#
_entry.id   AF-A0A964WU85-F1
#
_cell.length_a   1.000
_cell.length_b   1.000
_cell.length_c   1.000
_cell.angle_alpha   90.00
_cell.angle_beta   90.00
_cell.angle_gamma   90.00
#
_symmetry.space_group_name_H-M   'P 1'
#
loop_
_entity.id
_entity.type
_entity.pdbx_description
1 polymer ?
#
loop_
_entity_poly.entity_id
_entity_poly.type
_entity_poly.pdbx_seq_one_letter_code
_entity_poly.pdbx_strand_id
1 'polypeptide(L)' 'MCKRWKVMDERAQLVLAERHIAEAERRIAEQERRVLSLSDLGGDTAEAQRLLEAFRATLKELKVHRQLIVERLARSS' A
#
# COMPACT_ATOMS: atom_id res chain seq x y z
N MET A 1 18.58 -2.44 -25.95
CA MET A 1 18.60 -2.12 -24.50
C MET A 1 19.08 -3.34 -23.73
N CYS A 2 20.04 -3.20 -22.82
CA CYS A 2 20.69 -4.33 -22.13
C CYS A 2 19.85 -4.89 -20.97
N LYS A 3 19.70 -6.23 -20.88
CA LYS A 3 18.90 -6.96 -19.87
C LYS A 3 19.22 -6.57 -18.42
N ARG A 4 20.48 -6.21 -18.12
CA ARG A 4 20.95 -5.79 -16.80
C ARG A 4 20.29 -4.49 -16.31
N TRP A 5 20.08 -3.52 -17.20
CA TRP A 5 19.49 -2.22 -16.84
C TRP A 5 18.01 -2.35 -16.44
N LYS A 6 17.27 -3.25 -17.11
CA LYS A 6 15.87 -3.53 -16.79
C LYS A 6 15.69 -4.16 -15.40
N VAL A 7 16.59 -5.06 -15.00
CA VAL A 7 16.56 -5.67 -13.65
C VAL A 7 16.88 -4.65 -12.56
N MET A 8 17.77 -3.68 -12.82
CA MET A 8 18.06 -2.60 -11.87
C MET A 8 16.86 -1.67 -11.66
N ASP A 9 16.14 -1.32 -12.73
CA ASP A 9 14.91 -0.54 -12.65
C ASP A 9 13.81 -1.29 -11.88
N GLU A 10 13.62 -2.58 -12.15
CA GLU A 10 12.64 -3.42 -11.44
C GLU A 10 12.92 -3.54 -9.93
N ARG A 11 14.20 -3.58 -9.52
CA ARG A 11 14.57 -3.54 -8.09
C ARG A 11 14.25 -2.19 -7.43
N ALA A 12 14.48 -1.09 -8.14
CA ALA A 12 14.12 0.25 -7.64
C ALA A 12 12.60 0.40 -7.49
N GLN A 13 11.83 -0.13 -8.45
CA GLN A 13 10.37 -0.18 -8.37
C GLN A 13 9.89 -1.03 -7.19
N LEU A 14 10.57 -2.15 -6.88
CA LEU A 14 10.25 -2.97 -5.71
C LEU A 14 10.42 -2.20 -4.40
N VAL A 15 11.55 -1.51 -4.22
CA VAL A 15 11.81 -0.68 -3.02
C VAL A 15 10.75 0.42 -2.87
N LEU A 16 10.37 1.06 -3.98
CA LEU A 16 9.32 2.07 -3.97
C LEU A 16 7.96 1.48 -3.59
N ALA A 17 7.60 0.33 -4.14
CA ALA A 17 6.36 -0.37 -3.81
C ALA A 17 6.30 -0.76 -2.32
N GLU A 18 7.39 -1.24 -1.74
CA GLU A 18 7.49 -1.55 -0.32
C GLU A 18 7.35 -0.29 0.56
N ARG A 19 7.93 0.84 0.15
CA ARG A 19 7.74 2.12 0.84
C ARG A 19 6.28 2.57 0.84
N HIS A 20 5.61 2.48 -0.30
CA HIS A 20 4.18 2.85 -0.42
C HIS A 20 3.28 1.94 0.41
N ILE A 21 3.57 0.64 0.46
CA ILE A 21 2.85 -0.31 1.34
C ILE A 21 3.00 0.12 2.80
N ALA A 22 4.22 0.36 3.26
CA ALA A 22 4.47 0.76 4.65
C ALA A 22 3.79 2.09 5.00
N GLU A 23 3.74 3.04 4.06
CA GLU A 23 3.01 4.31 4.25
C GLU A 23 1.50 4.10 4.31
N ALA A 24 0.93 3.29 3.43
CA ALA A 24 -0.49 2.97 3.43
C ALA A 24 -0.91 2.26 4.73
N GLU A 25 -0.09 1.33 5.23
CA GLU A 25 -0.32 0.64 6.51
C GLU A 25 -0.31 1.62 7.70
N ARG A 26 0.61 2.60 7.72
CA ARG A 26 0.60 3.67 8.74
C ARG A 26 -0.67 4.51 8.68
N ARG A 27 -1.10 4.92 7.48
CA ARG A 27 -2.32 5.72 7.29
C ARG A 27 -3.57 4.96 7.72
N ILE A 28 -3.64 3.66 7.45
CA ILE A 28 -4.72 2.79 7.92
C ILE A 28 -4.78 2.78 9.45
N ALA A 29 -3.65 2.54 10.12
CA ALA A 29 -3.59 2.51 11.59
C ALA A 29 -3.95 3.87 12.23
N GLU A 30 -3.57 4.99 11.59
CA GLU A 30 -4.01 6.33 12.01
C GLU A 30 -5.51 6.53 11.82
N GLN A 31 -6.06 6.10 10.69
CA GLN A 31 -7.48 6.25 10.40
C GLN A 31 -8.35 5.35 11.29
N GLU A 32 -7.91 4.14 11.61
CA GLU A 32 -8.57 3.26 12.58
C GLU A 32 -8.67 3.93 13.95
N ARG A 33 -7.59 4.56 14.43
CA ARG A 33 -7.62 5.34 15.68
C ARG A 33 -8.60 6.51 15.62
N ARG A 34 -8.71 7.19 14.47
CA ARG A 34 -9.67 8.29 14.28
C ARG A 34 -11.12 7.79 14.31
N VAL A 35 -11.41 6.67 13.66
CA VAL A 35 -12.76 6.06 13.68
C VAL A 35 -13.16 5.71 15.11
N LEU A 36 -12.26 5.06 15.88
CA LEU A 36 -12.51 4.73 17.28
C LEU A 36 -12.76 6.01 18.12
N SER A 37 -11.90 7.01 17.98
CA SER A 37 -12.05 8.27 18.71
C SER A 37 -13.35 9.01 18.37
N LEU A 38 -13.80 8.99 17.12
CA LEU A 38 -15.08 9.59 16.72
C LEU A 38 -16.26 8.82 17.29
N SER A 39 -16.19 7.48 17.27
CA SER A 39 -17.21 6.61 17.85
C SER A 39 -17.37 6.85 19.36
N ASP A 40 -16.26 6.96 20.09
CA ASP A 40 -16.27 7.17 21.54
C ASP A 40 -16.87 8.53 21.94
N LEU A 41 -16.73 9.53 21.07
CA LEU A 41 -17.31 10.87 21.26
C LEU A 41 -18.77 10.95 20.78
N GLY A 42 -19.36 9.85 20.31
CA GLY A 42 -20.72 9.81 19.76
C GLY A 42 -20.87 10.53 18.41
N GLY A 43 -19.75 10.77 17.71
CA GLY A 43 -19.73 11.42 16.40
C GLY A 43 -20.09 10.46 15.26
N ASP A 44 -20.56 11.01 14.14
CA ASP A 44 -20.79 10.23 12.92
C ASP A 44 -19.45 9.72 12.34
N THR A 45 -19.33 8.39 12.25
CA THR A 45 -18.13 7.71 11.75
C THR A 45 -18.21 7.34 10.27
N ALA A 46 -19.34 7.59 9.59
CA ALA A 46 -19.60 7.03 8.26
C ALA A 46 -18.54 7.44 7.22
N GLU A 47 -18.17 8.73 7.20
CA GLU A 47 -17.12 9.22 6.28
C GLU A 47 -15.74 8.68 6.67
N ALA A 48 -15.44 8.62 7.96
CA ALA A 48 -14.17 8.10 8.45
C ALA A 48 -13.98 6.60 8.11
N GLN A 49 -15.06 5.83 8.15
CA GLN A 49 -15.10 4.43 7.73
C GLN A 49 -14.98 4.28 6.21
N ARG A 50 -15.66 5.12 5.42
CA ARG A 50 -15.50 5.13 3.95
C ARG A 50 -14.05 5.37 3.54
N LEU A 51 -13.39 6.34 4.19
CA LEU A 51 -11.98 6.63 3.93
C LEU A 51 -11.07 5.45 4.33
N LEU A 52 -11.36 4.78 5.45
CA LEU A 52 -10.63 3.60 5.89
C LEU A 52 -10.72 2.46 4.85
N GLU A 53 -11.92 2.21 4.32
CA GLU A 53 -12.13 1.20 3.28
C GLU A 53 -11.39 1.55 1.97
N ALA A 54 -11.37 2.84 1.58
CA ALA A 54 -10.59 3.29 0.43
C ALA A 54 -9.07 3.06 0.61
N PHE A 55 -8.54 3.30 1.81
CA PHE A 55 -7.14 3.00 2.12
C PHE A 55 -6.85 1.49 2.09
N ARG A 56 -7.74 0.66 2.62
CA ARG A 56 -7.61 -0.81 2.57
C ARG A 56 -7.64 -1.33 1.13
N ALA A 57 -8.53 -0.81 0.29
CA ALA A 57 -8.57 -1.15 -1.13
C ALA A 57 -7.26 -0.76 -1.83
N THR A 58 -6.75 0.44 -1.56
CA THR A 58 -5.47 0.90 -2.12
C THR A 58 -4.29 0.03 -1.67
N LEU A 59 -4.25 -0.35 -0.39
CA LEU A 59 -3.21 -1.25 0.13
C LEU A 59 -3.23 -2.62 -0.58
N LYS A 60 -4.42 -3.15 -0.87
CA LYS A 60 -4.56 -4.40 -1.62
C LYS A 60 -3.93 -4.28 -3.01
N GLU A 61 -4.24 -3.21 -3.75
CA GLU A 61 -3.67 -2.98 -5.08
C GLU A 61 -2.14 -2.80 -5.04
N LEU A 62 -1.61 -2.09 -4.02
CA LEU A 62 -0.17 -1.96 -3.81
C LEU A 62 0.51 -3.32 -3.56
N LYS A 63 -0.12 -4.20 -2.76
CA LYS A 63 0.39 -5.56 -2.50
C LYS A 63 0.39 -6.42 -3.76
N VAL A 64 -0.66 -6.33 -4.59
CA VAL A 64 -0.71 -6.99 -5.90
C VAL A 64 0.39 -6.47 -6.82
N HIS A 65 0.58 -5.15 -6.89
CA HIS A 65 1.63 -4.55 -7.70
C HIS A 65 3.04 -5.00 -7.30
N ARG A 66 3.33 -5.02 -5.99
CA ARG A 66 4.59 -5.55 -5.45
C ARG A 66 4.81 -6.99 -5.90
N GLN A 67 3.79 -7.84 -5.80
CA GLN A 67 3.88 -9.24 -6.18
C GLN A 67 4.24 -9.43 -7.66
N LEU A 68 3.63 -8.64 -8.55
CA LEU A 68 3.95 -8.66 -9.99
C LEU A 68 5.41 -8.29 -10.28
N ILE A 69 5.98 -7.33 -9.52
CA ILE A 69 7.39 -6.96 -9.65
C ILE A 69 8.29 -8.11 -9.19
N VAL A 70 8.00 -8.72 -8.03
CA VAL A 70 8.76 -9.86 -7.50
C VAL A 70 8.77 -11.02 -8.48
N GLU A 71 7.63 -11.37 -9.05
CA GLU A 71 7.52 -12.44 -10.04
C GLU A 71 8.31 -12.15 -11.31
N ARG A 72 8.32 -10.88 -11.76
CA ARG A 72 9.11 -10.47 -12.93
C ARG A 72 10.61 -10.57 -12.67
N LEU A 73 11.05 -10.16 -11.48
CA LEU A 73 12.44 -10.31 -11.04
C LEU A 73 12.85 -11.77 -10.94
N ALA A 74 11.99 -12.64 -10.39
CA ALA A 74 12.25 -14.08 -10.29
C ALA A 74 12.40 -14.76 -11.66
N ARG A 75 11.61 -14.34 -12.67
CA ARG A 75 11.74 -14.83 -14.06
C ARG A 75 12.95 -14.26 -14.82
N SER A 76 13.51 -13.15 -14.34
CA SER A 76 14.62 -12.44 -15.00
C SER A 76 15.98 -12.75 -14.40
N SER A 77 16.00 -13.38 -13.22
CA SER A 77 17.19 -13.83 -12.50
C SER A 77 17.76 -15.14 -13.04
#